data_AF-A0AAN7IYB7-F1
#
_entry.id   AF-A0AAN7IYB7-F1
#
_cell.length_a   1.000
_cell.length_b   1.000
_cell.length_c   1.000
_cell.angle_alpha   90.00
_cell.angle_beta   90.00
_cell.angle_gamma   90.00
#
_symmetry.space_group_name_H-M   'P 1'
#
loop_
_entity.id
_entity.type
_entity.pdbx_description
1 polymer ?
#
loop_
_entity_poly.entity_id
_entity_poly.type
_entity_poly.pdbx_seq_one_letter_code
_entity_poly.pdbx_strand_id
1 'polypeptide(L)'
;MSCLVKTNYSHQLSSTAMAMCSSFCPQIPNQLRARPICPFPTKPLFTLSVKAFSSETSSASSKADGLSARIGFLGLGIMGSPMAQNLIKAGYKSSPQEVAASCDVTFAMLANPESALEVACGEHGAASGMSSGKGYVDVSTVDGATSKLIGGRINATGASFLEAPVSGSKKPAVDGQLIFLTAGDKSLYELVAPLLDIMGKSRFYLGDVGNGAAMKLVVNMIMGSMMASFSEGLLLSEKVGLDPSVLVEVVSQGAISSPMYSTKGPSMIQSMYPTAFPLKHQQKDLRLALGLAESVSQPTPIAAAANELYKVAKSHGLSDQDFSAVIEALKAKLQNPPK
;
A
#
# COMPACT_ATOMS: atom_id res chain seq x y z
N MET A 1 -12.89 -31.65 4.88
CA MET A 1 -11.77 -32.60 4.82
C MET A 1 -10.55 -31.82 4.36
N SER A 2 -9.62 -31.53 5.27
CA SER A 2 -8.56 -30.53 5.09
C SER A 2 -7.28 -31.19 4.56
N CYS A 3 -6.63 -30.60 3.55
CA CYS A 3 -5.34 -31.04 3.02
C CYS A 3 -4.24 -30.07 3.48
N LEU A 4 -3.29 -30.59 4.25
CA LEU A 4 -2.10 -29.92 4.78
C LEU A 4 -0.90 -30.28 3.91
N VAL A 5 -0.24 -29.30 3.30
CA VAL A 5 1.03 -29.51 2.57
C VAL A 5 2.18 -29.01 3.44
N LYS A 6 3.07 -29.92 3.82
CA LYS A 6 4.35 -29.65 4.49
C LYS A 6 5.46 -29.56 3.44
N THR A 7 6.24 -28.49 3.45
CA THR A 7 7.50 -28.38 2.69
C THR A 7 8.68 -28.27 3.67
N ASN A 8 9.62 -29.21 3.57
CA ASN A 8 10.89 -29.19 4.28
C ASN A 8 11.96 -28.53 3.40
N TYR A 9 12.73 -27.60 3.96
CA TYR A 9 14.00 -27.11 3.42
C TYR A 9 15.13 -27.56 4.36
N SER A 10 16.19 -28.12 3.79
CA SER A 10 17.44 -28.45 4.48
C SER A 10 18.62 -27.81 3.76
N HIS A 11 19.40 -26.99 4.48
CA HIS A 11 20.72 -26.51 4.08
C HIS A 11 21.79 -27.57 4.36
N GLN A 12 22.79 -27.69 3.47
CA GLN A 12 24.12 -28.15 3.82
C GLN A 12 25.20 -27.40 3.03
N LEU A 13 26.25 -27.01 3.77
CA LEU A 13 27.52 -26.40 3.34
C LEU A 13 28.58 -27.49 3.12
N SER A 14 29.51 -27.28 2.17
CA SER A 14 30.91 -27.77 2.18
C SER A 14 31.64 -27.14 0.98
N SER A 15 32.57 -26.19 1.16
CA SER A 15 34.03 -26.33 1.35
C SER A 15 34.78 -27.04 0.21
N THR A 16 35.61 -26.27 -0.54
CA THR A 16 37.04 -26.58 -0.80
C THR A 16 37.80 -25.34 -1.30
N ALA A 17 39.08 -25.24 -0.93
CA ALA A 17 40.01 -24.13 -1.15
C ALA A 17 41.15 -24.47 -2.14
N MET A 18 41.89 -23.43 -2.56
CA MET A 18 43.31 -23.32 -2.99
C MET A 18 43.48 -22.54 -4.32
N ALA A 19 44.06 -21.32 -4.30
CA ALA A 19 45.51 -20.96 -4.35
C ALA A 19 45.97 -20.79 -5.83
N MET A 20 46.81 -19.86 -6.32
CA MET A 20 47.79 -18.89 -5.79
C MET A 20 48.14 -17.82 -6.87
N CYS A 21 48.68 -16.68 -6.42
CA CYS A 21 49.71 -15.80 -7.02
C CYS A 21 49.47 -15.04 -8.35
N SER A 22 50.05 -13.86 -8.63
CA SER A 22 50.65 -12.77 -7.84
C SER A 22 51.05 -11.63 -8.82
N SER A 23 51.15 -10.40 -8.28
CA SER A 23 52.10 -9.32 -8.64
C SER A 23 51.93 -8.51 -9.94
N PHE A 24 51.67 -7.20 -9.84
CA PHE A 24 52.72 -6.15 -9.89
C PHE A 24 52.13 -4.72 -9.83
N CYS A 25 52.75 -3.87 -9.01
CA CYS A 25 52.53 -2.44 -8.85
C CYS A 25 53.91 -1.79 -8.64
N PRO A 26 54.17 -0.54 -9.10
CA PRO A 26 55.23 0.26 -8.47
C PRO A 26 54.84 1.71 -8.13
N GLN A 27 54.97 1.98 -6.83
CA GLN A 27 55.56 3.10 -6.06
C GLN A 27 55.73 4.56 -6.58
N ILE A 28 55.49 5.44 -5.58
CA ILE A 28 55.66 6.90 -5.41
C ILE A 28 57.14 7.28 -5.10
N PRO A 29 57.51 8.59 -5.13
CA PRO A 29 58.38 9.12 -4.07
C PRO A 29 57.92 10.43 -3.37
N ASN A 30 58.43 10.52 -2.13
CA ASN A 30 58.25 11.47 -1.01
C ASN A 30 58.52 12.96 -1.26
N GLN A 31 57.88 13.83 -0.43
CA GLN A 31 58.59 14.84 0.37
C GLN A 31 57.91 15.09 1.74
N LEU A 32 58.76 15.17 2.77
CA LEU A 32 58.48 15.36 4.20
C LEU A 32 58.74 16.82 4.63
N ARG A 33 57.92 17.36 5.54
CA ARG A 33 58.42 18.23 6.62
C ARG A 33 57.51 18.18 7.85
N ALA A 34 58.13 18.08 9.01
CA ALA A 34 57.54 17.75 10.30
C ALA A 34 57.59 18.91 11.32
N ARG A 35 56.78 18.78 12.39
CA ARG A 35 56.93 19.20 13.83
C ARG A 35 55.73 20.03 14.36
N PRO A 36 55.47 20.07 15.70
CA PRO A 36 55.58 19.04 16.74
C PRO A 36 54.33 18.95 17.67
N ILE A 37 54.39 18.00 18.63
CA ILE A 37 53.35 17.48 19.55
C ILE A 37 53.46 18.10 20.97
N CYS A 38 52.34 18.21 21.72
CA CYS A 38 52.11 17.80 23.15
C CYS A 38 50.93 18.59 23.82
N PRO A 39 50.35 18.16 24.97
CA PRO A 39 49.83 16.82 25.34
C PRO A 39 48.42 16.86 26.04
N PHE A 40 47.90 15.65 26.34
CA PHE A 40 46.62 15.27 27.01
C PHE A 40 46.38 15.81 28.45
N PRO A 41 45.14 15.72 28.97
CA PRO A 41 44.72 14.60 29.86
C PRO A 41 43.28 14.08 29.57
N THR A 42 43.07 12.79 29.30
CA THR A 42 42.71 11.66 30.21
C THR A 42 41.43 11.80 31.04
N LYS A 43 40.41 10.99 30.68
CA LYS A 43 39.52 10.19 31.56
C LYS A 43 38.62 9.28 30.71
N PRO A 44 38.66 7.94 30.86
CA PRO A 44 37.58 7.06 30.42
C PRO A 44 36.68 6.72 31.62
N LEU A 45 35.36 6.74 31.43
CA LEU A 45 34.41 6.09 32.32
C LEU A 45 33.49 5.22 31.47
N PHE A 46 33.09 4.08 32.05
CA PHE A 46 32.33 2.95 31.49
C PHE A 46 33.17 1.82 30.88
N THR A 47 33.80 1.07 31.79
CA THR A 47 34.01 -0.37 31.66
C THR A 47 32.66 -1.09 31.56
N LEU A 48 32.38 -1.70 30.42
CA LEU A 48 31.29 -2.67 30.28
C LEU A 48 31.81 -4.03 30.78
N SER A 49 31.43 -4.41 32.00
CA SER A 49 31.71 -5.74 32.54
C SER A 49 30.64 -6.71 32.05
N VAL A 50 31.01 -7.61 31.14
CA VAL A 50 30.14 -8.75 30.77
C VAL A 50 30.26 -9.79 31.89
N LYS A 51 29.27 -9.84 32.77
CA LYS A 51 29.02 -11.01 33.62
C LYS A 51 28.13 -11.97 32.86
N ALA A 52 28.68 -13.13 32.51
CA ALA A 52 27.87 -14.29 32.13
C ALA A 52 27.06 -14.72 33.35
N PHE A 53 25.74 -14.53 33.31
CA PHE A 53 24.81 -15.15 34.23
C PHE A 53 24.20 -16.35 33.52
N SER A 54 24.51 -17.55 34.02
CA SER A 54 23.70 -18.73 33.79
C SER A 54 22.41 -18.57 34.60
N SER A 55 21.29 -18.37 33.92
CA SER A 55 19.97 -18.52 34.54
C SER A 55 19.25 -19.68 33.87
N GLU A 56 18.83 -20.59 34.73
CA GLU A 56 18.12 -21.83 34.48
C GLU A 56 17.01 -21.69 33.44
N THR A 57 16.94 -22.69 32.56
CA THR A 57 15.84 -22.90 31.62
C THR A 57 14.58 -23.27 32.39
N SER A 58 13.74 -22.29 32.72
CA SER A 58 12.33 -22.53 32.96
C SER A 58 11.61 -22.52 31.61
N SER A 59 11.18 -23.70 31.17
CA SER A 59 10.35 -23.90 29.98
C SER A 59 8.97 -23.25 30.16
N ALA A 60 8.87 -21.96 29.86
CA ALA A 60 7.61 -21.32 29.56
C ALA A 60 7.35 -21.47 28.06
N SER A 61 6.61 -22.52 27.69
CA SER A 61 6.04 -22.64 26.35
C SER A 61 5.11 -21.45 26.13
N SER A 62 5.55 -20.47 25.32
CA SER A 62 4.65 -19.46 24.79
C SER A 62 3.69 -20.16 23.83
N LYS A 63 2.50 -20.50 24.34
CA LYS A 63 1.37 -20.86 23.49
C LYS A 63 1.06 -19.64 22.63
N ALA A 64 1.40 -19.72 21.35
CA ALA A 64 0.70 -18.96 20.33
C ALA A 64 -0.72 -19.54 20.27
N ASP A 65 -1.61 -19.05 21.13
CA ASP A 65 -3.04 -19.23 20.94
C ASP A 65 -3.42 -18.44 19.69
N GLY A 66 -3.37 -19.11 18.55
CA GLY A 66 -3.85 -18.58 17.28
C GLY A 66 -5.32 -18.20 17.43
N LEU A 67 -5.65 -16.95 17.10
CA LEU A 67 -7.00 -16.42 17.15
C LEU A 67 -7.95 -17.35 16.38
N SER A 68 -8.79 -18.11 17.09
CA SER A 68 -9.83 -18.97 16.48
C SER A 68 -11.09 -18.15 16.14
N ALA A 69 -10.89 -17.01 15.47
CA ALA A 69 -11.98 -16.14 15.02
C ALA A 69 -12.46 -16.55 13.63
N ARG A 70 -13.79 -16.54 13.42
CA ARG A 70 -14.37 -16.70 12.08
C ARG A 70 -14.27 -15.38 11.33
N ILE A 71 -13.62 -15.39 10.18
CA ILE A 71 -13.35 -14.18 9.40
C ILE A 71 -14.18 -14.21 8.12
N GLY A 72 -14.96 -13.15 7.90
CA GLY A 72 -15.68 -12.88 6.66
C GLY A 72 -14.93 -11.90 5.78
N PHE A 73 -15.07 -12.01 4.45
CA PHE A 73 -14.49 -11.05 3.51
C PHE A 73 -15.53 -10.65 2.46
N LEU A 74 -15.74 -9.35 2.32
CA LEU A 74 -16.69 -8.73 1.39
C LEU A 74 -15.95 -7.88 0.37
N GLY A 75 -16.39 -7.91 -0.88
CA GLY A 75 -15.72 -7.21 -1.97
C GLY A 75 -14.61 -8.06 -2.56
N LEU A 76 -14.94 -8.74 -3.64
CA LEU A 76 -14.05 -9.71 -4.27
C LEU A 76 -13.40 -9.19 -5.55
N GLY A 77 -13.50 -7.89 -5.87
CA GLY A 77 -12.71 -7.23 -6.94
C GLY A 77 -12.60 -7.97 -8.29
N ILE A 78 -11.58 -7.63 -9.07
CA ILE A 78 -11.35 -8.21 -10.42
C ILE A 78 -11.14 -9.74 -10.38
N MET A 79 -10.62 -10.29 -9.28
CA MET A 79 -10.24 -11.71 -9.23
C MET A 79 -11.23 -12.61 -8.50
N GLY A 80 -11.90 -12.14 -7.45
CA GLY A 80 -12.81 -12.95 -6.66
C GLY A 80 -14.30 -12.78 -7.02
N SER A 81 -14.71 -11.73 -7.74
CA SER A 81 -16.07 -11.67 -8.31
C SER A 81 -16.43 -12.92 -9.14
N PRO A 82 -15.60 -13.39 -10.10
CA PRO A 82 -15.91 -14.62 -10.84
C PRO A 82 -15.90 -15.87 -9.94
N MET A 83 -15.14 -15.86 -8.84
CA MET A 83 -15.09 -16.98 -7.89
C MET A 83 -16.33 -17.06 -7.00
N ALA A 84 -16.82 -15.94 -6.47
CA ALA A 84 -18.08 -15.91 -5.72
C ALA A 84 -19.29 -16.20 -6.60
N GLN A 85 -19.32 -15.74 -7.86
CA GLN A 85 -20.38 -16.09 -8.80
C GLN A 85 -20.46 -17.60 -9.04
N ASN A 86 -19.34 -18.32 -9.06
CA ASN A 86 -19.34 -19.78 -9.18
C ASN A 86 -19.89 -20.48 -7.93
N LEU A 87 -19.67 -19.92 -6.73
CA LEU A 87 -20.21 -20.44 -5.48
C LEU A 87 -21.72 -20.17 -5.34
N ILE A 88 -22.18 -18.97 -5.75
CA ILE A 88 -23.61 -18.63 -5.81
C ILE A 88 -24.36 -19.55 -6.79
N LYS A 89 -23.78 -19.81 -7.98
CA LYS A 89 -24.33 -20.77 -8.95
C LYS A 89 -24.42 -22.20 -8.41
N ALA A 90 -23.56 -22.57 -7.47
CA ALA A 90 -23.58 -23.86 -6.79
C ALA A 90 -24.58 -23.93 -5.62
N GLY A 91 -25.43 -22.91 -5.44
CA GLY A 91 -26.51 -22.89 -4.44
C GLY A 91 -26.09 -22.36 -3.06
N TYR A 92 -24.85 -21.86 -2.91
CA TYR A 92 -24.41 -21.20 -1.69
C TYR A 92 -24.89 -19.74 -1.68
N LYS A 93 -25.66 -19.35 -0.67
CA LYS A 93 -26.03 -17.95 -0.46
C LYS A 93 -24.84 -17.20 0.15
N SER A 94 -24.45 -16.07 -0.43
CA SER A 94 -23.33 -15.26 0.04
C SER A 94 -23.68 -13.77 0.00
N SER A 95 -24.73 -13.38 0.70
CA SER A 95 -25.02 -11.95 0.91
C SER A 95 -24.07 -11.34 1.95
N PRO A 96 -23.81 -10.01 1.92
CA PRO A 96 -23.07 -9.32 2.97
C PRO A 96 -23.63 -9.59 4.38
N GLN A 97 -24.95 -9.62 4.51
CA GLN A 97 -25.66 -9.97 5.74
C GLN A 97 -25.29 -11.36 6.26
N GLU A 98 -25.35 -12.41 5.43
CA GLU A 98 -25.08 -13.79 5.88
C GLU A 98 -23.61 -13.98 6.28
N VAL A 99 -22.67 -13.33 5.58
CA VAL A 99 -21.25 -13.34 5.95
C VAL A 99 -21.04 -12.67 7.31
N ALA A 100 -21.61 -11.48 7.51
CA ALA A 100 -21.55 -10.76 8.78
C ALA A 100 -22.16 -11.57 9.95
N ALA A 101 -23.30 -12.23 9.71
CA ALA A 101 -23.97 -13.05 10.71
C ALA A 101 -23.14 -14.27 11.14
N SER A 102 -22.40 -14.88 10.21
CA SER A 102 -21.64 -16.10 10.47
C SER A 102 -20.21 -15.88 11.01
N CYS A 103 -19.70 -14.63 10.95
CA CYS A 103 -18.31 -14.31 11.27
C CYS A 103 -18.18 -13.40 12.50
N ASP A 104 -17.05 -13.48 13.21
CA ASP A 104 -16.76 -12.64 14.38
C ASP A 104 -16.11 -11.32 13.94
N VAL A 105 -15.30 -11.35 12.88
CA VAL A 105 -14.73 -10.17 12.21
C VAL A 105 -15.02 -10.24 10.71
N THR A 106 -15.50 -9.17 10.10
CA THR A 106 -15.75 -9.09 8.65
C THR A 106 -14.94 -7.96 8.05
N PHE A 107 -14.10 -8.27 7.06
CA PHE A 107 -13.36 -7.30 6.25
C PHE A 107 -14.15 -6.92 5.00
N ALA A 108 -14.04 -5.67 4.57
CA ALA A 108 -14.66 -5.18 3.34
C ALA A 108 -13.66 -4.40 2.47
N MET A 109 -13.51 -4.79 1.20
CA MET A 109 -12.62 -4.15 0.22
C MET A 109 -13.36 -3.82 -1.08
N LEU A 110 -13.91 -2.61 -1.16
CA LEU A 110 -14.83 -2.18 -2.21
C LEU A 110 -14.21 -1.07 -3.06
N ALA A 111 -14.67 -0.95 -4.31
CA ALA A 111 -14.04 -0.11 -5.32
C ALA A 111 -14.24 1.40 -5.11
N ASN A 112 -15.40 1.78 -4.57
CA ASN A 112 -15.83 3.17 -4.42
C ASN A 112 -16.76 3.35 -3.19
N PRO A 113 -16.97 4.60 -2.73
CA PRO A 113 -17.86 4.92 -1.61
C PRO A 113 -19.26 4.32 -1.75
N GLU A 114 -19.84 4.36 -2.94
CA GLU A 114 -21.21 3.89 -3.19
C GLU A 114 -21.33 2.39 -2.94
N SER A 115 -20.36 1.60 -3.43
CA SER A 115 -20.31 0.15 -3.23
C SER A 115 -20.03 -0.22 -1.77
N ALA A 116 -19.16 0.54 -1.09
CA ALA A 116 -18.89 0.34 0.34
C ALA A 116 -20.16 0.59 1.17
N LEU A 117 -20.89 1.67 0.87
CA LEU A 117 -22.13 2.01 1.53
C LEU A 117 -23.22 0.96 1.29
N GLU A 118 -23.40 0.51 0.05
CA GLU A 118 -24.41 -0.50 -0.28
C GLU A 118 -24.12 -1.85 0.41
N VAL A 119 -22.87 -2.30 0.37
CA VAL A 119 -22.45 -3.55 1.01
C VAL A 119 -22.53 -3.49 2.54
N ALA A 120 -22.24 -2.34 3.14
CA ALA A 120 -22.32 -2.20 4.59
C ALA A 120 -23.75 -1.95 5.09
N CYS A 121 -24.52 -1.10 4.39
CA CYS A 121 -25.73 -0.48 4.92
C CYS A 121 -27.00 -0.69 4.08
N GLY A 122 -26.92 -1.37 2.93
CA GLY A 122 -28.07 -1.70 2.10
C GLY A 122 -29.04 -2.67 2.79
N GLU A 123 -30.17 -2.97 2.13
CA GLU A 123 -31.24 -3.85 2.67
C GLU A 123 -30.69 -5.20 3.16
N HIS A 124 -29.82 -5.82 2.35
CA HIS A 124 -29.10 -7.05 2.67
C HIS A 124 -27.60 -6.80 2.99
N GLY A 125 -27.30 -5.60 3.48
CA GLY A 125 -25.96 -5.18 3.85
C GLY A 125 -25.43 -5.88 5.11
N ALA A 126 -24.13 -5.74 5.34
CA ALA A 126 -23.45 -6.36 6.47
C ALA A 126 -24.07 -5.97 7.83
N ALA A 127 -24.51 -4.71 7.98
CA ALA A 127 -25.16 -4.24 9.21
C ALA A 127 -26.39 -5.10 9.60
N SER A 128 -27.16 -5.61 8.63
CA SER A 128 -28.33 -6.48 8.89
C SER A 128 -27.96 -7.87 9.46
N GLY A 129 -26.67 -8.23 9.47
CA GLY A 129 -26.14 -9.46 10.06
C GLY A 129 -25.20 -9.20 11.26
N MET A 130 -24.98 -7.94 11.63
CA MET A 130 -24.11 -7.58 12.74
C MET A 130 -24.85 -7.52 14.08
N SER A 131 -24.10 -7.71 15.16
CA SER A 131 -24.58 -7.72 16.54
C SER A 131 -23.42 -7.44 17.49
N SER A 132 -23.73 -7.19 18.77
CA SER A 132 -22.73 -7.06 19.84
C SER A 132 -21.65 -8.16 19.80
N GLY A 133 -20.40 -7.76 20.00
CA GLY A 133 -19.23 -8.64 20.01
C GLY A 133 -18.63 -8.95 18.62
N LYS A 134 -19.25 -8.49 17.53
CA LYS A 134 -18.70 -8.59 16.18
C LYS A 134 -17.92 -7.34 15.77
N GLY A 135 -17.01 -7.49 14.83
CA GLY A 135 -16.24 -6.39 14.24
C GLY A 135 -16.42 -6.26 12.73
N TYR A 136 -16.53 -5.03 12.23
CA TYR A 136 -16.48 -4.71 10.81
C TYR A 136 -15.24 -3.86 10.51
N VAL A 137 -14.39 -4.32 9.60
CA VAL A 137 -13.16 -3.64 9.20
C VAL A 137 -13.25 -3.23 7.74
N ASP A 138 -13.45 -1.95 7.47
CA ASP A 138 -13.50 -1.44 6.10
C ASP A 138 -12.10 -1.04 5.62
N VAL A 139 -11.54 -1.83 4.70
CA VAL A 139 -10.22 -1.58 4.09
C VAL A 139 -10.34 -0.86 2.74
N SER A 140 -11.56 -0.48 2.35
CA SER A 140 -11.84 0.27 1.11
C SER A 140 -11.23 1.67 1.14
N THR A 141 -10.97 2.25 -0.03
CA THR A 141 -10.63 3.68 -0.15
C THR A 141 -11.89 4.50 -0.42
N VAL A 142 -12.36 5.18 0.63
CA VAL A 142 -13.55 6.05 0.66
C VAL A 142 -13.21 7.41 1.28
N ASP A 143 -14.14 8.37 1.23
CA ASP A 143 -14.02 9.62 1.99
C ASP A 143 -14.45 9.48 3.45
N GLY A 144 -14.07 10.46 4.27
CA GLY A 144 -14.36 10.45 5.70
C GLY A 144 -15.84 10.54 6.05
N ALA A 145 -16.68 11.16 5.20
CA ALA A 145 -18.12 11.22 5.44
C ALA A 145 -18.78 9.84 5.24
N THR A 146 -18.39 9.14 4.19
CA THR A 146 -18.81 7.76 3.91
C THR A 146 -18.40 6.83 5.05
N SER A 147 -17.13 6.88 5.48
CA SER A 147 -16.64 6.05 6.57
C SER A 147 -17.38 6.30 7.89
N LYS A 148 -17.62 7.57 8.25
CA LYS A 148 -18.41 7.94 9.44
C LYS A 148 -19.85 7.42 9.36
N LEU A 149 -20.47 7.47 8.19
CA LEU A 149 -21.82 6.94 7.98
C LEU A 149 -21.84 5.43 8.19
N ILE A 150 -20.95 4.69 7.53
CA ILE A 150 -20.83 3.23 7.67
C ILE A 150 -20.58 2.88 9.14
N GLY A 151 -19.60 3.54 9.78
CA GLY A 151 -19.27 3.31 11.18
C GLY A 151 -20.44 3.56 12.11
N GLY A 152 -21.20 4.64 11.91
CA GLY A 152 -22.42 4.90 12.68
C GLY A 152 -23.47 3.80 12.54
N ARG A 153 -23.68 3.29 11.31
CA ARG A 153 -24.66 2.21 11.05
C ARG A 153 -24.22 0.87 11.63
N ILE A 154 -22.94 0.53 11.55
CA ILE A 154 -22.39 -0.67 12.18
C ILE A 154 -22.50 -0.57 13.71
N ASN A 155 -22.07 0.54 14.29
CA ASN A 155 -22.10 0.74 15.75
C ASN A 155 -23.53 0.69 16.31
N ALA A 156 -24.54 1.13 15.55
CA ALA A 156 -25.95 1.05 15.96
C ALA A 156 -26.46 -0.40 16.14
N THR A 157 -25.75 -1.40 15.60
CA THR A 157 -26.06 -2.83 15.80
C THR A 157 -25.42 -3.41 17.08
N GLY A 158 -24.58 -2.63 17.75
CA GLY A 158 -23.73 -3.06 18.87
C GLY A 158 -22.36 -3.65 18.44
N ALA A 159 -22.12 -3.84 17.14
CA ALA A 159 -20.81 -4.24 16.63
C ALA A 159 -19.80 -3.08 16.65
N SER A 160 -18.50 -3.39 16.65
CA SER A 160 -17.43 -2.39 16.54
C SER A 160 -17.06 -2.12 15.08
N PHE A 161 -16.68 -0.88 14.77
CA PHE A 161 -16.23 -0.46 13.45
C PHE A 161 -14.77 0.05 13.46
N LEU A 162 -14.00 -0.37 12.46
CA LEU A 162 -12.66 0.11 12.19
C LEU A 162 -12.54 0.44 10.69
N GLU A 163 -12.13 1.65 10.34
CA GLU A 163 -11.62 1.92 9.01
C GLU A 163 -10.13 1.59 8.97
N ALA A 164 -9.69 0.97 7.87
CA ALA A 164 -8.31 0.53 7.69
C ALA A 164 -7.88 0.60 6.20
N PRO A 165 -8.08 1.72 5.49
CA PRO A 165 -7.61 1.85 4.11
C PRO A 165 -6.12 1.54 4.00
N VAL A 166 -5.73 0.98 2.84
CA VAL A 166 -4.36 0.47 2.63
C VAL A 166 -3.57 1.32 1.65
N SER A 167 -2.27 1.50 1.92
CA SER A 167 -1.28 1.94 0.95
C SER A 167 -0.47 0.75 0.44
N GLY A 168 -0.28 0.70 -0.88
CA GLY A 168 0.22 -0.47 -1.61
C GLY A 168 -0.73 -0.87 -2.74
N SER A 169 -0.18 -1.43 -3.80
CA SER A 169 -0.94 -1.90 -4.97
C SER A 169 -1.03 -3.44 -4.98
N LYS A 170 -1.31 -4.04 -6.14
CA LYS A 170 -1.48 -5.50 -6.30
C LYS A 170 -0.31 -6.32 -5.75
N LYS A 171 0.94 -5.96 -6.08
CA LYS A 171 2.11 -6.72 -5.62
C LYS A 171 2.28 -6.67 -4.10
N PRO A 172 2.29 -5.49 -3.43
CA PRO A 172 2.28 -5.44 -1.97
C PRO A 172 1.11 -6.19 -1.32
N ALA A 173 -0.07 -6.25 -1.93
CA ALA A 173 -1.19 -7.04 -1.41
C ALA A 173 -0.92 -8.56 -1.47
N VAL A 174 -0.37 -9.05 -2.58
CA VAL A 174 0.00 -10.47 -2.74
C VAL A 174 1.12 -10.86 -1.77
N ASP A 175 2.08 -9.97 -1.56
CA ASP A 175 3.27 -10.24 -0.75
C ASP A 175 3.06 -10.01 0.76
N GLY A 176 1.87 -9.59 1.20
CA GLY A 176 1.61 -9.24 2.62
C GLY A 176 2.40 -8.00 3.08
N GLN A 177 2.57 -7.01 2.20
CA GLN A 177 3.41 -5.83 2.39
C GLN A 177 2.63 -4.50 2.37
N LEU A 178 1.31 -4.56 2.53
CA LEU A 178 0.46 -3.38 2.66
C LEU A 178 0.81 -2.54 3.90
N ILE A 179 0.44 -1.26 3.85
CA ILE A 179 0.51 -0.34 4.97
C ILE A 179 -0.92 0.05 5.33
N PHE A 180 -1.37 -0.30 6.54
CA PHE A 180 -2.73 0.01 7.00
C PHE A 180 -2.79 1.40 7.67
N LEU A 181 -3.77 2.21 7.27
CA LEU A 181 -4.03 3.54 7.82
C LEU A 181 -5.32 3.48 8.64
N THR A 182 -5.21 2.97 9.87
CA THR A 182 -6.37 2.57 10.68
C THR A 182 -6.91 3.70 11.55
N ALA A 183 -8.22 3.77 11.73
CA ALA A 183 -8.88 4.66 12.68
C ALA A 183 -10.24 4.09 13.10
N GLY A 184 -10.76 4.49 14.26
CA GLY A 184 -12.02 3.97 14.84
C GLY A 184 -11.79 3.20 16.13
N ASP A 185 -12.52 2.11 16.33
CA ASP A 185 -12.53 1.37 17.60
C ASP A 185 -11.14 0.80 17.94
N LYS A 186 -10.58 1.25 19.08
CA LYS A 186 -9.24 0.86 19.52
C LYS A 186 -9.16 -0.62 19.90
N SER A 187 -10.19 -1.15 20.55
CA SER A 187 -10.24 -2.54 20.98
C SER A 187 -10.34 -3.47 19.77
N LEU A 188 -11.11 -3.11 18.75
CA LEU A 188 -11.15 -3.83 17.49
C LEU A 188 -9.81 -3.75 16.74
N TYR A 189 -9.15 -2.58 16.71
CA TYR A 189 -7.80 -2.43 16.15
C TYR A 189 -6.79 -3.41 16.78
N GLU A 190 -6.83 -3.54 18.11
CA GLU A 190 -5.96 -4.48 18.85
C GLU A 190 -6.36 -5.94 18.64
N LEU A 191 -7.66 -6.23 18.52
CA LEU A 191 -8.17 -7.58 18.25
C LEU A 191 -7.74 -8.08 16.85
N VAL A 192 -7.87 -7.22 15.82
CA VAL A 192 -7.59 -7.59 14.43
C VAL A 192 -6.13 -7.40 14.04
N ALA A 193 -5.31 -6.88 14.95
CA ALA A 193 -3.90 -6.65 14.72
C ALA A 193 -3.16 -7.85 14.09
N PRO A 194 -3.22 -9.07 14.64
CA PRO A 194 -2.55 -10.23 14.04
C PRO A 194 -2.99 -10.50 12.59
N LEU A 195 -4.23 -10.16 12.22
CA LEU A 195 -4.75 -10.32 10.86
C LEU A 195 -4.20 -9.25 9.92
N LEU A 196 -4.09 -8.01 10.40
CA LEU A 196 -3.48 -6.92 9.64
C LEU A 196 -1.98 -7.17 9.39
N ASP A 197 -1.26 -7.75 10.36
CA ASP A 197 0.17 -8.07 10.25
C ASP A 197 0.46 -9.22 9.26
N ILE A 198 -0.54 -10.06 8.94
CA ILE A 198 -0.43 -11.05 7.87
C ILE A 198 -0.56 -10.40 6.49
N MET A 199 -1.45 -9.41 6.37
CA MET A 199 -1.74 -8.74 5.11
C MET A 199 -0.80 -7.57 4.81
N GLY A 200 -0.07 -7.09 5.82
CA GLY A 200 0.74 -5.88 5.71
C GLY A 200 2.00 -5.91 6.56
N LYS A 201 2.93 -5.03 6.18
CA LYS A 201 4.21 -4.87 6.88
C LYS A 201 4.16 -3.82 7.99
N SER A 202 3.15 -2.95 7.98
CA SER A 202 2.95 -1.93 9.00
C SER A 202 1.51 -1.45 9.09
N ARG A 203 1.16 -0.89 10.24
CA ARG A 203 -0.14 -0.27 10.52
C ARG A 203 0.03 0.96 11.39
N PHE A 204 -0.76 1.99 11.11
CA PHE A 204 -0.83 3.22 11.89
C PHE A 204 -2.22 3.35 12.49
N TYR A 205 -2.30 3.71 13.77
CA TYR A 205 -3.57 4.04 14.42
C TYR A 205 -3.72 5.56 14.51
N LEU A 206 -4.72 6.09 13.82
CA LEU A 206 -4.90 7.51 13.53
C LEU A 206 -6.04 8.14 14.34
N GLY A 207 -6.50 7.45 15.40
CA GLY A 207 -7.55 7.95 16.29
C GLY A 207 -8.94 7.73 15.71
N ASP A 208 -9.72 8.81 15.59
CA ASP A 208 -11.15 8.75 15.30
C ASP A 208 -11.47 8.40 13.83
N VAL A 209 -12.66 7.83 13.63
CA VAL A 209 -13.20 7.50 12.29
C VAL A 209 -13.19 8.72 11.38
N GLY A 210 -12.64 8.53 10.18
CA GLY A 210 -12.45 9.54 9.15
C GLY A 210 -10.97 9.93 8.98
N ASN A 211 -10.14 9.76 10.01
CA ASN A 211 -8.72 10.12 9.95
C ASN A 211 -7.90 9.18 9.04
N GLY A 212 -8.23 7.88 9.04
CA GLY A 212 -7.64 6.89 8.13
C GLY A 212 -8.04 7.15 6.69
N ALA A 213 -9.33 7.41 6.44
CA ALA A 213 -9.82 7.83 5.12
C ALA A 213 -9.12 9.12 4.63
N ALA A 214 -9.05 10.15 5.48
CA ALA A 214 -8.39 11.41 5.13
C ALA A 214 -6.90 11.23 4.82
N MET A 215 -6.16 10.51 5.66
CA MET A 215 -4.75 10.20 5.44
C MET A 215 -4.54 9.47 4.10
N LYS A 216 -5.39 8.47 3.80
CA LYS A 216 -5.31 7.73 2.54
C LYS A 216 -5.53 8.64 1.32
N LEU A 217 -6.51 9.53 1.38
CA LEU A 217 -6.79 10.48 0.29
C LEU A 217 -5.63 11.45 0.08
N VAL A 218 -5.00 11.96 1.15
CA VAL A 218 -3.79 12.80 1.06
C VAL A 218 -2.65 12.04 0.39
N VAL A 219 -2.38 10.79 0.78
CA VAL A 219 -1.35 9.95 0.15
C VAL A 219 -1.62 9.74 -1.34
N ASN A 220 -2.85 9.39 -1.71
CA ASN A 220 -3.20 9.13 -3.11
C ASN A 220 -3.28 10.43 -3.96
N MET A 221 -3.54 11.58 -3.34
CA MET A 221 -3.44 12.89 -3.99
C MET A 221 -1.99 13.21 -4.37
N ILE A 222 -1.05 13.02 -3.44
CA ILE A 222 0.38 13.20 -3.68
C ILE A 222 0.83 12.25 -4.80
N MET A 223 0.48 10.96 -4.70
CA MET A 223 0.83 9.94 -5.71
C MET A 223 0.31 10.30 -7.11
N GLY A 224 -0.97 10.68 -7.24
CA GLY A 224 -1.58 11.05 -8.50
C GLY A 224 -0.92 12.29 -9.14
N SER A 225 -0.60 13.28 -8.30
CA SER A 225 0.09 14.52 -8.72
C SER A 225 1.53 14.25 -9.17
N MET A 226 2.27 13.45 -8.40
CA MET A 226 3.64 13.02 -8.73
C MET A 226 3.70 12.31 -10.08
N MET A 227 2.75 11.41 -10.36
CA MET A 227 2.69 10.70 -11.64
C MET A 227 2.41 11.63 -12.83
N ALA A 228 1.56 12.64 -12.63
CA ALA A 228 1.31 13.66 -13.66
C ALA A 228 2.58 14.47 -13.95
N SER A 229 3.26 15.00 -12.93
CA SER A 229 4.51 15.75 -13.10
C SER A 229 5.63 14.89 -13.70
N PHE A 230 5.72 13.61 -13.34
CA PHE A 230 6.68 12.69 -13.94
C PHE A 230 6.40 12.45 -15.43
N SER A 231 5.12 12.39 -15.80
CA SER A 231 4.70 12.27 -17.20
C SER A 231 5.12 13.48 -18.03
N GLU A 232 4.96 14.70 -17.49
CA GLU A 232 5.46 15.93 -18.13
C GLU A 232 6.98 15.89 -18.32
N GLY A 233 7.72 15.46 -17.31
CA GLY A 233 9.18 15.32 -17.36
C GLY A 233 9.65 14.34 -18.43
N LEU A 234 9.03 13.17 -18.54
CA LEU A 234 9.33 12.18 -19.58
C LEU A 234 9.12 12.77 -20.98
N LEU A 235 7.95 13.37 -21.23
CA LEU A 235 7.63 13.95 -22.54
C LEU A 235 8.52 15.15 -22.89
N LEU A 236 8.83 16.01 -21.91
CA LEU A 236 9.74 17.14 -22.13
C LEU A 236 11.16 16.64 -22.44
N SER A 237 11.65 15.61 -21.73
CA SER A 237 12.98 15.04 -21.99
C SER A 237 13.11 14.52 -23.42
N GLU A 238 12.10 13.80 -23.91
CA GLU A 238 12.04 13.35 -25.30
C GLU A 238 12.03 14.54 -26.27
N LYS A 239 11.23 15.57 -25.97
CA LYS A 239 11.09 16.76 -26.82
C LYS A 239 12.40 17.56 -26.96
N VAL A 240 13.24 17.57 -25.93
CA VAL A 240 14.56 18.22 -25.97
C VAL A 240 15.68 17.28 -26.44
N GLY A 241 15.35 16.08 -26.92
CA GLY A 241 16.30 15.15 -27.53
C GLY A 241 17.07 14.27 -26.53
N LEU A 242 16.59 14.14 -25.29
CA LEU A 242 17.15 13.21 -24.30
C LEU A 242 16.46 11.85 -24.40
N ASP A 243 17.16 10.79 -24.03
CA ASP A 243 16.57 9.46 -23.83
C ASP A 243 15.77 9.44 -22.52
N PRO A 244 14.43 9.24 -22.56
CA PRO A 244 13.62 9.15 -21.36
C PRO A 244 14.06 8.05 -20.39
N SER A 245 14.69 6.99 -20.89
CA SER A 245 15.22 5.89 -20.06
C SER A 245 16.35 6.39 -19.14
N VAL A 246 17.21 7.27 -19.67
CA VAL A 246 18.27 7.92 -18.89
C VAL A 246 17.66 8.89 -17.86
N LEU A 247 16.55 9.58 -18.19
CA LEU A 247 15.84 10.38 -17.19
C LEU A 247 15.37 9.51 -16.01
N VAL A 248 14.78 8.34 -16.26
CA VAL A 248 14.36 7.41 -15.19
C VAL A 248 15.54 7.01 -14.32
N GLU A 249 16.69 6.72 -14.92
CA GLU A 249 17.93 6.39 -14.20
C GLU A 249 18.41 7.56 -13.33
N VAL A 250 18.50 8.77 -13.88
CA VAL A 250 18.91 9.99 -13.15
C VAL A 250 17.98 10.25 -11.96
N VAL A 251 16.66 10.17 -12.17
CA VAL A 251 15.66 10.33 -11.10
C VAL A 251 15.83 9.27 -10.01
N SER A 252 16.15 8.03 -10.38
CA SER A 252 16.30 6.92 -9.43
C SER A 252 17.50 7.06 -8.48
N GLN A 253 18.52 7.83 -8.88
CA GLN A 253 19.73 8.08 -8.09
C GLN A 253 19.65 9.39 -7.30
N GLY A 254 18.73 10.28 -7.64
CA GLY A 254 18.59 11.61 -7.05
C GLY A 254 17.71 11.67 -5.80
N ALA A 255 17.55 12.88 -5.26
CA ALA A 255 16.75 13.15 -4.06
C ALA A 255 15.25 12.88 -4.21
N ILE A 256 14.76 12.80 -5.45
CA ILE A 256 13.35 12.54 -5.79
C ILE A 256 13.09 11.07 -6.14
N SER A 257 14.06 10.19 -5.85
CA SER A 257 13.93 8.76 -6.12
C SER A 257 12.69 8.17 -5.43
N SER A 258 11.90 7.45 -6.21
CA SER A 258 10.70 6.76 -5.74
C SER A 258 10.57 5.42 -6.47
N PRO A 259 10.23 4.31 -5.77
CA PRO A 259 9.95 3.03 -6.41
C PRO A 259 8.88 3.12 -7.49
N MET A 260 7.96 4.09 -7.39
CA MET A 260 6.93 4.33 -8.39
C MET A 260 7.54 4.72 -9.75
N TYR A 261 8.48 5.65 -9.78
CA TYR A 261 9.10 6.13 -11.02
C TYR A 261 9.94 5.05 -11.69
N SER A 262 10.77 4.34 -10.92
CA SER A 262 11.60 3.27 -11.47
C SER A 262 10.78 2.07 -11.96
N THR A 263 9.66 1.77 -11.30
CA THR A 263 8.78 0.65 -11.71
C THR A 263 7.89 1.01 -12.90
N LYS A 264 7.36 2.24 -12.96
CA LYS A 264 6.38 2.64 -13.98
C LYS A 264 7.01 3.29 -15.22
N GLY A 265 8.13 3.99 -15.05
CA GLY A 265 8.84 4.71 -16.12
C GLY A 265 9.09 3.86 -17.37
N PRO A 266 9.69 2.66 -17.27
CA PRO A 266 9.93 1.81 -18.44
C PRO A 266 8.65 1.48 -19.23
N SER A 267 7.57 1.13 -18.52
CA SER A 267 6.28 0.82 -19.14
C SER A 267 5.62 2.06 -19.78
N MET A 268 5.76 3.24 -19.15
CA MET A 268 5.27 4.52 -19.70
C MET A 268 6.00 4.89 -21.00
N ILE A 269 7.32 4.73 -21.04
CA ILE A 269 8.15 4.97 -22.25
C ILE A 269 7.71 4.05 -23.39
N GLN A 270 7.43 2.79 -23.07
CA GLN A 270 6.97 1.78 -24.04
C GLN A 270 5.47 1.90 -24.37
N SER A 271 4.75 2.86 -23.79
CA SER A 271 3.29 3.02 -23.93
C SER A 271 2.50 1.74 -23.61
N MET A 272 2.97 0.98 -22.62
CA MET A 272 2.33 -0.22 -22.10
C MET A 272 1.88 0.03 -20.66
N TYR A 273 0.62 -0.29 -20.33
CA TYR A 273 0.04 0.10 -19.04
C TYR A 273 -0.58 -1.07 -18.28
N PRO A 274 0.19 -2.13 -17.96
CA PRO A 274 -0.34 -3.29 -17.25
C PRO A 274 -0.94 -2.86 -15.90
N THR A 275 -2.23 -3.07 -15.75
CA THR A 275 -3.02 -2.51 -14.65
C THR A 275 -2.64 -3.11 -13.31
N ALA A 276 -1.95 -2.33 -12.48
CA ALA A 276 -1.77 -2.62 -11.05
C ALA A 276 -2.72 -1.76 -10.20
N PHE A 277 -2.92 -0.51 -10.60
CA PHE A 277 -3.92 0.38 -10.03
C PHE A 277 -4.68 1.11 -11.15
N PRO A 278 -5.98 0.80 -11.37
CA PRO A 278 -6.75 1.36 -12.47
C PRO A 278 -6.81 2.89 -12.44
N LEU A 279 -6.64 3.51 -13.60
CA LEU A 279 -6.67 4.96 -13.79
C LEU A 279 -7.97 5.57 -13.27
N LYS A 280 -9.12 4.91 -13.50
CA LYS A 280 -10.42 5.35 -12.98
C LYS A 280 -10.47 5.44 -11.45
N HIS A 281 -9.73 4.59 -10.74
CA HIS A 281 -9.68 4.61 -9.28
C HIS A 281 -8.74 5.69 -8.76
N GLN A 282 -7.58 5.91 -9.39
CA GLN A 282 -6.74 7.06 -9.08
C GLN A 282 -7.49 8.39 -9.30
N GLN A 283 -8.26 8.50 -10.40
CA GLN A 283 -9.06 9.69 -10.67
C GLN A 283 -10.17 9.87 -9.64
N LYS A 284 -10.85 8.78 -9.22
CA LYS A 284 -11.80 8.80 -8.10
C LYS A 284 -11.13 9.34 -6.83
N ASP A 285 -9.95 8.85 -6.49
CA ASP A 285 -9.24 9.28 -5.27
C ASP A 285 -8.82 10.74 -5.32
N LEU A 286 -8.37 11.25 -6.47
CA LEU A 286 -8.10 12.68 -6.65
C LEU A 286 -9.36 13.53 -6.46
N ARG A 287 -10.49 13.10 -7.01
CA ARG A 287 -11.78 13.78 -6.80
C ARG A 287 -12.16 13.81 -5.31
N LEU A 288 -12.01 12.68 -4.61
CA LEU A 288 -12.31 12.62 -3.17
C LEU A 288 -11.35 13.51 -2.36
N ALA A 289 -10.06 13.53 -2.70
CA ALA A 289 -9.08 14.39 -2.05
C ALA A 289 -9.36 15.89 -2.28
N LEU A 290 -9.79 16.28 -3.48
CA LEU A 290 -10.23 17.64 -3.77
C LEU A 290 -11.48 18.01 -2.97
N GLY A 291 -12.43 17.09 -2.82
CA GLY A 291 -13.60 17.29 -1.95
C GLY A 291 -13.21 17.45 -0.47
N LEU A 292 -12.23 16.68 0.01
CA LEU A 292 -11.67 16.85 1.34
C LEU A 292 -11.01 18.24 1.49
N ALA A 293 -10.20 18.66 0.51
CA ALA A 293 -9.53 19.95 0.52
C ALA A 293 -10.54 21.12 0.57
N GLU A 294 -11.62 21.03 -0.21
CA GLU A 294 -12.73 21.99 -0.21
C GLU A 294 -13.39 22.08 1.16
N SER A 295 -13.66 20.94 1.81
CA SER A 295 -14.34 20.88 3.12
C SER A 295 -13.59 21.60 4.24
N VAL A 296 -12.28 21.86 4.06
CA VAL A 296 -11.43 22.59 5.01
C VAL A 296 -10.84 23.87 4.41
N SER A 297 -11.33 24.30 3.24
CA SER A 297 -10.85 25.51 2.54
C SER A 297 -9.33 25.52 2.28
N GLN A 298 -8.73 24.35 2.00
CA GLN A 298 -7.30 24.22 1.71
C GLN A 298 -7.03 24.23 0.20
N PRO A 299 -6.29 25.22 -0.34
CA PRO A 299 -5.93 25.23 -1.75
C PRO A 299 -5.02 24.05 -2.14
N THR A 300 -5.36 23.35 -3.22
CA THR A 300 -4.59 22.21 -3.78
C THR A 300 -4.49 22.28 -5.33
N PRO A 301 -3.95 23.37 -5.90
CA PRO A 301 -4.00 23.64 -7.34
C PRO A 301 -3.32 22.57 -8.21
N ILE A 302 -2.23 21.97 -7.72
CA ILE A 302 -1.51 20.90 -8.44
C ILE A 302 -2.38 19.65 -8.57
N ALA A 303 -3.06 19.26 -7.48
CA ALA A 303 -3.96 18.12 -7.51
C ALA A 303 -5.18 18.36 -8.43
N ALA A 304 -5.68 19.60 -8.47
CA ALA A 304 -6.77 19.99 -9.37
C ALA A 304 -6.37 19.84 -10.84
N ALA A 305 -5.19 20.36 -11.22
CA ALA A 305 -4.65 20.20 -12.58
C ALA A 305 -4.43 18.72 -12.93
N ALA A 306 -3.81 17.95 -12.03
CA ALA A 306 -3.60 16.51 -12.22
C ALA A 306 -4.93 15.78 -12.44
N ASN A 307 -5.96 16.06 -11.63
CA ASN A 307 -7.28 15.46 -11.79
C ASN A 307 -7.90 15.68 -13.18
N GLU A 308 -7.71 16.86 -13.78
CA GLU A 308 -8.18 17.12 -15.15
C GLU A 308 -7.42 16.26 -16.17
N LEU A 309 -6.11 16.07 -16.02
CA LEU A 309 -5.34 15.16 -16.88
C LEU A 309 -5.86 13.72 -16.78
N TYR A 310 -6.18 13.25 -15.58
CA TYR A 310 -6.80 11.93 -15.43
C TYR A 310 -8.19 11.85 -16.08
N LYS A 311 -8.99 12.91 -16.06
CA LYS A 311 -10.27 12.95 -16.80
C LYS A 311 -10.05 12.90 -18.31
N VAL A 312 -9.05 13.62 -18.83
CA VAL A 312 -8.67 13.55 -20.26
C VAL A 312 -8.25 12.13 -20.63
N ALA A 313 -7.37 11.48 -19.85
CA ALA A 313 -6.98 10.10 -20.10
C ALA A 313 -8.18 9.13 -20.07
N LYS A 314 -9.13 9.31 -19.14
CA LYS A 314 -10.39 8.53 -19.14
C LYS A 314 -11.19 8.73 -20.42
N SER A 315 -11.26 9.96 -20.94
CA SER A 315 -11.95 10.27 -22.21
C SER A 315 -11.30 9.60 -23.42
N HIS A 316 -10.02 9.21 -23.32
CA HIS A 316 -9.31 8.41 -24.31
C HIS A 316 -9.52 6.90 -24.15
N GLY A 317 -10.43 6.46 -23.29
CA GLY A 317 -10.72 5.03 -23.07
C GLY A 317 -9.74 4.32 -22.14
N LEU A 318 -8.87 5.06 -21.43
CA LEU A 318 -7.81 4.49 -20.59
C LEU A 318 -8.24 4.19 -19.15
N SER A 319 -9.55 4.14 -18.89
CA SER A 319 -10.10 3.99 -17.53
C SER A 319 -9.61 2.74 -16.79
N ASP A 320 -9.47 1.63 -17.51
CA ASP A 320 -9.07 0.33 -16.95
C ASP A 320 -7.59 0.03 -17.10
N GLN A 321 -6.84 0.89 -17.78
CA GLN A 321 -5.38 0.84 -17.81
C GLN A 321 -4.81 1.28 -16.46
N ASP A 322 -3.53 1.01 -16.24
CA ASP A 322 -2.83 1.52 -15.07
C ASP A 322 -2.86 3.06 -15.00
N PHE A 323 -2.88 3.62 -13.79
CA PHE A 323 -2.89 5.08 -13.59
C PHE A 323 -1.70 5.81 -14.23
N SER A 324 -0.59 5.11 -14.48
CA SER A 324 0.55 5.62 -15.27
C SER A 324 0.21 5.97 -16.72
N ALA A 325 -0.93 5.49 -17.25
CA ALA A 325 -1.46 5.89 -18.56
C ALA A 325 -1.91 7.36 -18.62
N VAL A 326 -1.85 8.11 -17.51
CA VAL A 326 -2.11 9.57 -17.51
C VAL A 326 -1.17 10.34 -18.45
N ILE A 327 0.02 9.82 -18.74
CA ILE A 327 0.94 10.39 -19.73
C ILE A 327 0.29 10.56 -21.12
N GLU A 328 -0.65 9.68 -21.49
CA GLU A 328 -1.38 9.75 -22.75
C GLU A 328 -2.34 10.95 -22.84
N ALA A 329 -2.69 11.58 -21.72
CA ALA A 329 -3.45 12.83 -21.73
C ALA A 329 -2.63 14.01 -22.24
N LEU A 330 -1.30 13.93 -22.09
CA LEU A 330 -0.35 15.00 -22.43
C LEU A 330 0.26 14.82 -23.82
N LYS A 331 0.18 13.62 -24.40
CA LYS A 331 0.59 13.38 -25.78
C LYS A 331 -0.38 14.10 -26.70
N ALA A 332 0.17 14.93 -27.59
CA ALA A 332 -0.64 15.54 -28.65
C ALA A 332 -1.31 14.41 -29.45
N LYS A 333 -2.63 14.44 -29.59
CA LYS A 333 -3.28 13.63 -30.63
C LYS A 333 -2.65 14.09 -31.94
N LEU A 334 -1.84 13.23 -32.56
CA LEU A 334 -1.65 13.28 -33.99
C LEU A 334 -3.04 13.06 -34.59
N GLN A 335 -3.79 14.15 -34.75
CA GLN A 335 -4.86 14.19 -35.73
C GLN A 335 -4.16 13.92 -37.05
N ASN A 336 -4.19 12.68 -37.51
CA ASN A 336 -3.99 12.43 -38.93
C ASN A 336 -5.07 13.29 -39.61
N PRO A 337 -4.71 14.30 -40.41
CA PRO A 337 -5.72 15.00 -41.18
C PRO A 337 -6.45 13.95 -42.03
N PRO A 338 -7.79 14.02 -42.14
CA PRO A 338 -8.51 13.12 -43.05
C PRO A 338 -7.88 13.26 -44.44
N LYS A 339 -7.51 12.11 -45.03
CA LYS A 339 -7.10 12.02 -46.43
C LYS A 339 -8.26 12.40 -47.35
#